data_AF-N1UZB5-F1
#
_entry.id   AF-N1UZB5-F1
#
_cell.length_a   1.000
_cell.length_b   1.000
_cell.length_c   1.000
_cell.angle_alpha   90.00
_cell.angle_beta   90.00
_cell.angle_gamma   90.00
#
_symmetry.space_group_name_H-M   'P 1'
#
loop_
_entity.id
_entity.type
_entity.pdbx_description
1 polymer ?
#
loop_
_entity_poly.entity_id
_entity_poly.type
_entity_poly.pdbx_seq_one_letter_code
_entity_poly.pdbx_strand_id
1 'polypeptide(L)'
;MFELALAEGITASFQRFPAPDGGVLAHRPPSSGALPLCGTGDGTFICGLPDGEACWIGLTARPGAVPVLVGVLAELAGGEAMDVLAGRPVPDAGAAGSSLVAVEPHEWLSVPPSAQVAGIHRHDGGWWALCRQPAVAGGAGAEASAQAPAVARLHVVVCPEPDPAPGRRGAAVAPGTGHAGQDADGNRRLIIDLAGELEFEEACGESIPPPSKTIYGGWRLP
;
A
#
# COMPACT_ATOMS: atom_id res chain seq x y z
N MET A 1 2.92 1.88 -15.10
CA MET A 1 3.97 1.37 -14.17
C MET A 1 3.34 0.32 -13.26
N PHE A 2 4.06 -0.64 -12.66
CA PHE A 2 3.45 -1.65 -11.75
C PHE A 2 4.12 -1.74 -10.38
N GLU A 3 5.21 -1.01 -10.20
CA GLU A 3 5.98 -0.99 -8.96
C GLU A 3 6.26 0.46 -8.56
N LEU A 4 6.19 0.72 -7.27
CA LEU A 4 6.52 1.99 -6.68
C LEU A 4 7.81 1.84 -5.89
N ALA A 5 8.87 2.55 -6.28
CA ALA A 5 10.09 2.59 -5.48
C ALA A 5 9.76 3.21 -4.12
N LEU A 6 10.07 2.54 -3.02
CA LEU A 6 9.92 3.02 -1.64
C LEU A 6 11.23 3.58 -1.07
N ALA A 7 12.34 2.93 -1.42
CA ALA A 7 13.69 3.34 -1.08
C ALA A 7 14.65 2.72 -2.12
N GLU A 8 15.95 2.99 -1.99
CA GLU A 8 16.93 2.37 -2.88
C GLU A 8 16.91 0.84 -2.72
N GLY A 9 16.57 0.15 -3.82
CA GLY A 9 16.47 -1.31 -3.83
C GLY A 9 15.20 -1.88 -3.20
N ILE A 10 14.24 -1.05 -2.74
CA ILE A 10 12.96 -1.50 -2.17
C ILE A 10 11.80 -0.96 -3.00
N THR A 11 10.92 -1.86 -3.45
CA THR A 11 9.71 -1.53 -4.21
C THR A 11 8.46 -2.08 -3.54
N ALA A 12 7.34 -1.40 -3.75
CA ALA A 12 6.00 -1.85 -3.45
C ALA A 12 5.23 -2.16 -4.73
N SER A 13 4.31 -3.12 -4.66
CA SER A 13 3.38 -3.44 -5.75
C SER A 13 2.01 -3.76 -5.16
N PHE A 14 0.95 -3.38 -5.87
CA PHE A 14 -0.42 -3.63 -5.43
C PHE A 14 -0.94 -4.88 -6.13
N GLN A 15 -1.18 -5.93 -5.36
CA GLN A 15 -1.45 -7.27 -5.87
C GLN A 15 -2.93 -7.54 -5.78
N ARG A 16 -3.58 -7.68 -6.93
CA ARG A 16 -5.04 -7.80 -7.05
C ARG A 16 -5.52 -9.22 -6.79
N PHE A 17 -6.75 -9.35 -6.32
CA PHE A 17 -7.48 -10.61 -6.19
C PHE A 17 -8.99 -10.30 -6.12
N PRO A 18 -9.88 -11.29 -6.31
CA PRO A 18 -11.33 -11.06 -6.17
C PRO A 18 -11.68 -10.52 -4.78
N ALA A 19 -12.57 -9.54 -4.71
CA ALA A 19 -12.99 -8.97 -3.43
C ALA A 19 -13.64 -10.05 -2.55
N PRO A 20 -13.15 -10.27 -1.33
CA PRO A 20 -13.75 -11.20 -0.38
C PRO A 20 -14.95 -10.55 0.32
N ASP A 21 -15.77 -11.37 0.97
CA ASP A 21 -16.94 -10.88 1.74
C ASP A 21 -16.54 -10.09 3.01
N GLY A 22 -15.33 -10.30 3.53
CA GLY A 22 -14.81 -9.65 4.74
C GLY A 22 -13.54 -8.85 4.49
N GLY A 23 -13.23 -7.87 5.36
CA GLY A 23 -12.06 -6.99 5.16
C GLY A 23 -10.70 -7.56 5.51
N VAL A 24 -10.67 -8.65 6.28
CA VAL A 24 -9.43 -9.23 6.80
C VAL A 24 -9.40 -10.72 6.50
N LEU A 25 -8.30 -11.17 5.93
CA LEU A 25 -8.05 -12.56 5.58
C LEU A 25 -7.02 -13.16 6.55
N ALA A 26 -7.25 -14.40 6.98
CA ALA A 26 -6.31 -15.12 7.85
C ALA A 26 -4.99 -15.47 7.14
N HIS A 27 -5.00 -15.52 5.80
CA HIS A 27 -3.86 -15.87 4.98
C HIS A 27 -3.75 -14.93 3.78
N ARG A 28 -2.52 -14.74 3.29
CA ARG A 28 -2.28 -13.94 2.08
C ARG A 28 -3.03 -14.54 0.89
N PRO A 29 -3.90 -13.78 0.21
CA PRO A 29 -4.63 -14.29 -0.94
C PRO A 29 -3.68 -14.47 -2.14
N PRO A 30 -3.96 -15.46 -3.03
CA PRO A 30 -3.22 -15.60 -4.27
C PRO A 30 -3.42 -14.37 -5.15
N SER A 31 -2.34 -13.86 -5.74
CA SER A 31 -2.41 -12.70 -6.64
C SER A 31 -2.88 -13.12 -8.04
N SER A 32 -3.78 -12.31 -8.62
CA SER A 32 -4.18 -12.36 -10.03
C SER A 32 -3.41 -11.35 -10.89
N GLY A 33 -2.35 -10.73 -10.35
CA GLY A 33 -1.48 -9.79 -11.03
C GLY A 33 -1.24 -8.49 -10.25
N ALA A 34 -0.25 -7.71 -10.68
CA ALA A 34 -0.02 -6.37 -10.16
C ALA A 34 -0.99 -5.37 -10.81
N LEU A 35 -1.50 -4.42 -10.03
CA LEU A 35 -2.31 -3.30 -10.50
C LEU A 35 -1.42 -2.22 -11.11
N PRO A 36 -1.91 -1.53 -12.16
CA PRO A 36 -1.18 -0.44 -12.75
C PRO A 36 -1.17 0.79 -11.83
N LEU A 37 -0.05 1.50 -11.88
CA LEU A 37 0.21 2.77 -11.21
C LEU A 37 0.58 3.82 -12.25
N CYS A 38 0.06 5.03 -12.04
CA CYS A 38 0.43 6.23 -12.78
C CYS A 38 0.86 7.31 -11.78
N GLY A 39 1.95 8.02 -12.06
CA GLY A 39 2.35 9.17 -11.26
C GLY A 39 1.66 10.42 -11.77
N THR A 40 1.05 11.19 -10.88
CA THR A 40 0.57 12.53 -11.16
C THR A 40 1.70 13.50 -10.84
N GLY A 41 1.89 14.54 -11.66
CA GLY A 41 3.06 15.43 -11.59
C GLY A 41 3.26 16.17 -10.25
N ASP A 42 2.32 16.05 -9.32
CA ASP A 42 2.33 16.59 -7.95
C ASP A 42 2.93 15.62 -6.91
N GLY A 43 3.46 14.48 -7.34
CA GLY A 43 4.07 13.50 -6.43
C GLY A 43 3.07 12.54 -5.79
N THR A 44 1.81 12.59 -6.21
CA THR A 44 0.82 11.54 -5.90
C THR A 44 0.80 10.48 -7.00
N PHE A 45 0.16 9.35 -6.72
CA PHE A 45 0.04 8.23 -7.64
C PHE A 45 -1.41 7.80 -7.70
N ILE A 46 -1.85 7.30 -8.85
CA ILE A 46 -3.16 6.68 -9.02
C ILE A 46 -2.93 5.20 -9.25
N CYS A 47 -3.57 4.36 -8.45
CA CYS A 47 -3.62 2.92 -8.60
C CYS A 47 -4.99 2.50 -9.13
N GLY A 48 -5.02 1.90 -10.31
CA GLY A 48 -6.28 1.39 -10.88
C GLY A 48 -6.70 0.12 -10.16
N LEU A 49 -7.83 0.15 -9.44
CA LEU A 49 -8.43 -0.98 -8.74
C LEU A 49 -9.90 -1.12 -9.21
N PRO A 50 -10.21 -2.09 -10.08
CA PRO A 50 -11.57 -2.33 -10.57
C PRO A 50 -12.55 -2.69 -9.44
N ASP A 51 -13.84 -2.42 -9.69
CA ASP A 51 -14.91 -2.85 -8.79
C ASP A 51 -14.97 -4.38 -8.70
N GLY A 52 -15.33 -4.89 -7.51
CA GLY A 52 -15.35 -6.33 -7.25
C GLY A 52 -13.97 -6.97 -7.07
N GLU A 53 -12.89 -6.18 -7.08
CA GLU A 53 -11.54 -6.62 -6.73
C GLU A 53 -11.06 -5.96 -5.43
N ALA A 54 -10.10 -6.62 -4.80
CA ALA A 54 -9.35 -6.14 -3.66
C ALA A 54 -7.84 -6.20 -3.98
N CYS A 55 -7.04 -5.48 -3.20
CA CYS A 55 -5.59 -5.60 -3.28
C CYS A 55 -4.91 -5.73 -1.91
N TRP A 56 -3.72 -6.32 -1.92
CA TRP A 56 -2.76 -6.27 -0.84
C TRP A 56 -1.45 -5.67 -1.35
N ILE A 57 -0.63 -5.12 -0.45
CA ILE A 57 0.63 -4.45 -0.82
C ILE A 57 1.78 -5.44 -0.66
N GLY A 58 2.38 -5.85 -1.78
CA GLY A 58 3.59 -6.66 -1.82
C GLY A 58 4.84 -5.78 -1.76
N LEU A 59 5.87 -6.28 -1.08
CA LEU A 59 7.15 -5.61 -0.93
C LEU A 59 8.25 -6.50 -1.51
N THR A 60 9.17 -5.89 -2.25
CA THR A 60 10.36 -6.56 -2.77
C THR A 60 11.59 -5.75 -2.37
N ALA A 61 12.60 -6.41 -1.81
CA ALA A 61 13.90 -5.82 -1.56
C ALA A 61 14.98 -6.56 -2.35
N ARG A 62 15.85 -5.80 -3.03
CA ARG A 62 17.00 -6.35 -3.74
C ARG A 62 18.14 -6.67 -2.75
N PRO A 63 19.01 -7.65 -3.06
CA PRO A 63 20.25 -7.84 -2.31
C PRO A 63 21.03 -6.52 -2.21
N GLY A 64 21.40 -6.13 -0.99
CA GLY A 64 22.14 -4.89 -0.74
C GLY A 64 21.27 -3.63 -0.60
N ALA A 65 19.94 -3.76 -0.60
CA ALA A 65 19.06 -2.65 -0.22
C ALA A 65 19.38 -2.15 1.20
N VAL A 66 19.03 -0.90 1.48
CA VAL A 66 19.12 -0.35 2.84
C VAL A 66 17.84 -0.73 3.59
N PRO A 67 17.91 -1.28 4.82
CA PRO A 67 16.72 -1.53 5.63
C PRO A 67 15.91 -0.25 5.84
N VAL A 68 14.58 -0.37 5.79
CA VAL A 68 13.66 0.74 6.06
C VAL A 68 12.51 0.28 6.94
N LEU A 69 11.90 1.22 7.63
CA LEU A 69 10.61 1.06 8.26
C LEU A 69 9.52 1.58 7.31
N VAL A 70 8.47 0.80 7.13
CA VAL A 70 7.30 1.18 6.33
C VAL A 70 6.08 1.25 7.23
N GLY A 71 5.42 2.40 7.27
CA GLY A 71 4.10 2.58 7.85
C GLY A 71 3.07 2.81 6.75
N VAL A 72 1.82 2.43 6.99
CA VAL A 72 0.73 2.66 6.02
C VAL A 72 -0.50 3.17 6.73
N LEU A 73 -0.97 4.33 6.28
CA LEU A 73 -2.27 4.89 6.66
C LEU A 73 -3.23 4.80 5.48
N ALA A 74 -4.50 4.54 5.75
CA ALA A 74 -5.57 4.53 4.77
C ALA A 74 -6.58 5.62 5.11
N GLU A 75 -6.91 6.45 4.12
CA GLU A 75 -8.12 7.29 4.12
C GLU A 75 -9.27 6.44 3.58
N LEU A 76 -10.33 6.33 4.36
CA LEU A 76 -11.53 5.60 4.00
C LEU A 76 -12.46 6.51 3.20
N ALA A 77 -13.35 5.92 2.39
CA ALA A 77 -14.30 6.68 1.59
C ALA A 77 -15.27 7.55 2.42
N GLY A 78 -15.45 7.24 3.72
CA GLY A 78 -16.21 8.05 4.67
C GLY A 78 -15.43 9.25 5.25
N GLY A 79 -14.15 9.39 4.91
CA GLY A 79 -13.25 10.44 5.41
C GLY A 79 -12.54 10.07 6.72
N GLU A 80 -12.88 8.94 7.34
CA GLU A 80 -12.11 8.42 8.47
C GLU A 80 -10.74 7.91 8.00
N ALA A 81 -9.79 7.81 8.94
CA ALA A 81 -8.49 7.22 8.66
C ALA A 81 -8.18 6.04 9.56
N MET A 82 -7.37 5.13 9.05
CA MET A 82 -6.94 3.91 9.72
C MET A 82 -5.45 3.69 9.56
N ASP A 83 -4.79 3.26 10.63
CA ASP A 83 -3.45 2.69 10.54
C ASP A 83 -3.60 1.23 10.09
N VAL A 84 -3.10 0.92 8.91
CA VAL A 84 -3.29 -0.37 8.24
C VAL A 84 -2.54 -1.49 8.98
N LEU A 85 -1.37 -1.21 9.55
CA LEU A 85 -0.58 -2.21 10.26
C LEU A 85 -1.17 -2.50 11.65
N ALA A 86 -1.58 -1.45 12.36
CA ALA A 86 -2.24 -1.56 13.66
C ALA A 86 -3.67 -2.09 13.55
N GLY A 87 -4.32 -1.89 12.40
CA GLY A 87 -5.72 -2.21 12.16
C GLY A 87 -6.68 -1.41 13.03
N ARG A 88 -6.34 -0.16 13.35
CA ARG A 88 -7.12 0.70 14.25
C ARG A 88 -7.32 2.10 13.64
N PRO A 89 -8.43 2.78 13.98
CA PRO A 89 -8.65 4.16 13.56
C PRO A 89 -7.52 5.08 14.03
N VAL A 90 -7.23 6.09 13.22
CA VAL A 90 -6.33 7.19 13.59
C VAL A 90 -7.19 8.34 14.11
N PRO A 91 -7.16 8.66 15.42
CA PRO A 91 -7.91 9.79 15.97
C PRO A 91 -7.53 11.09 15.27
N ASP A 92 -8.48 12.02 15.12
CA ASP A 92 -8.26 13.39 14.64
C ASP A 92 -7.77 13.56 13.19
N ALA A 93 -7.48 12.47 12.47
CA ALA A 93 -7.14 12.48 11.05
C ALA A 93 -8.35 12.71 10.12
N GLY A 94 -9.57 12.46 10.60
CA GLY A 94 -10.83 12.68 9.86
C GLY A 94 -11.59 13.95 10.22
N ALA A 95 -11.03 14.81 11.08
CA ALA A 95 -11.63 16.12 11.34
C ALA A 95 -11.50 16.99 10.08
N ALA A 96 -12.59 17.67 9.67
CA ALA A 96 -12.61 18.49 8.46
C ALA A 96 -11.40 19.46 8.41
N GLY A 97 -10.48 19.21 7.48
CA GLY A 97 -9.26 20.01 7.29
C GLY A 97 -7.96 19.43 7.86
N SER A 98 -8.01 18.29 8.58
CA SER A 98 -6.81 17.56 9.00
C SER A 98 -6.25 16.75 7.84
N SER A 99 -4.98 16.98 7.49
CA SER A 99 -4.32 16.24 6.41
C SER A 99 -3.57 15.05 7.00
N LEU A 100 -3.85 13.85 6.47
CA LEU A 100 -3.09 12.65 6.79
C LEU A 100 -1.58 12.77 6.52
N VAL A 101 -1.16 13.78 5.76
CA VAL A 101 0.26 14.07 5.53
C VAL A 101 1.00 14.37 6.84
N ALA A 102 0.35 15.00 7.82
CA ALA A 102 0.96 15.35 9.12
C ALA A 102 0.81 14.25 10.18
N VAL A 103 0.19 13.11 9.84
CA VAL A 103 -0.08 12.05 10.80
C VAL A 103 0.93 10.93 10.64
N GLU A 104 1.58 10.60 11.75
CA GLU A 104 2.53 9.49 11.82
C GLU A 104 1.83 8.14 12.00
N PRO A 105 2.30 7.08 11.31
CA PRO A 105 1.91 5.71 11.62
C PRO A 105 2.21 5.35 13.07
N HIS A 106 1.27 4.66 13.70
CA HIS A 106 1.49 4.11 15.03
C HIS A 106 2.33 2.83 14.99
N GLU A 107 2.16 2.03 13.95
CA GLU A 107 2.88 0.77 13.76
C GLU A 107 3.76 0.85 12.52
N TRP A 108 4.89 0.16 12.58
CA TRP A 108 5.91 0.16 11.54
C TRP A 108 6.35 -1.25 11.20
N LEU A 109 6.43 -1.56 9.91
CA LEU A 109 6.96 -2.80 9.39
C LEU A 109 8.42 -2.62 9.02
N SER A 110 9.33 -3.36 9.65
CA SER A 110 10.72 -3.44 9.20
C SER A 110 10.80 -4.24 7.89
N VAL A 111 11.41 -3.65 6.88
CA VAL A 111 11.63 -4.23 5.56
C VAL A 111 13.12 -4.54 5.44
N PRO A 112 13.56 -5.77 5.74
CA PRO A 112 14.95 -6.13 5.63
C PRO A 112 15.37 -6.19 4.15
N PRO A 113 16.68 -6.10 3.86
CA PRO A 113 17.23 -6.23 2.51
C PRO A 113 17.30 -7.70 2.08
N SER A 114 16.19 -8.40 2.27
CA SER A 114 16.01 -9.80 1.92
C SER A 114 14.95 -9.89 0.84
N ALA A 115 15.13 -10.84 -0.05
CA ALA A 115 14.27 -10.97 -1.21
C ALA A 115 12.86 -11.48 -0.85
N GLN A 116 12.64 -11.96 0.37
CA GLN A 116 11.34 -12.47 0.83
C GLN A 116 10.76 -11.59 1.94
N VAL A 117 10.01 -10.57 1.55
CA VAL A 117 9.12 -9.85 2.46
C VAL A 117 7.70 -10.32 2.16
N ALA A 118 6.96 -10.74 3.19
CA ALA A 118 5.63 -11.32 2.99
C ALA A 118 4.68 -10.35 2.27
N GLY A 119 4.89 -9.04 2.48
CA GLY A 119 4.00 -7.93 2.14
C GLY A 119 3.53 -7.21 3.41
N ILE A 120 2.67 -6.21 3.25
CA ILE A 120 2.11 -5.42 4.35
C ILE A 120 0.91 -6.18 4.93
N HIS A 121 1.08 -6.65 6.17
CA HIS A 121 0.08 -7.41 6.92
C HIS A 121 -0.14 -6.75 8.29
N ARG A 122 -1.28 -7.00 8.90
CA ARG A 122 -1.62 -6.52 10.24
C ARG A 122 -0.68 -7.14 11.28
N HIS A 123 -0.47 -6.44 12.38
CA HIS A 123 0.32 -6.94 13.51
C HIS A 123 -0.20 -8.28 14.10
N ASP A 124 -1.50 -8.55 13.94
CA ASP A 124 -2.14 -9.81 14.37
C ASP A 124 -1.99 -10.96 13.35
N GLY A 125 -1.24 -10.74 12.26
CA GLY A 125 -0.96 -11.73 11.21
C GLY A 125 -2.00 -11.76 10.08
N GLY A 126 -3.09 -11.00 10.19
CA GLY A 126 -4.12 -10.91 9.15
C GLY A 126 -3.70 -10.04 7.94
N TRP A 127 -4.38 -10.24 6.81
CA TRP A 127 -4.16 -9.49 5.57
C TRP A 127 -5.37 -8.64 5.26
N TRP A 128 -5.16 -7.34 5.03
CA TRP A 128 -6.23 -6.49 4.54
C TRP A 128 -6.58 -6.82 3.10
N ALA A 129 -7.88 -6.92 2.84
CA ALA A 129 -8.44 -6.80 1.51
C ALA A 129 -8.80 -5.33 1.29
N LEU A 130 -7.87 -4.56 0.72
CA LEU A 130 -8.08 -3.14 0.44
C LEU A 130 -8.99 -3.04 -0.79
N CYS A 131 -10.19 -2.49 -0.61
CA CYS A 131 -11.22 -2.38 -1.64
C CYS A 131 -11.62 -0.92 -1.81
N ARG A 132 -11.99 -0.49 -3.03
CA ARG A 132 -12.63 0.83 -3.24
C ARG A 132 -14.07 0.88 -2.76
N GLN A 133 -14.74 -0.26 -2.81
CA GLN A 133 -16.13 -0.41 -2.41
C GLN A 133 -16.20 -1.20 -1.11
N PRO A 134 -17.15 -0.89 -0.21
CA PRO A 134 -17.40 -1.77 0.92
C PRO A 134 -17.82 -3.13 0.37
N ALA A 135 -17.37 -4.22 1.02
CA ALA A 135 -17.84 -5.55 0.65
C ALA A 135 -19.37 -5.55 0.62
N VAL A 136 -20.03 -6.04 -0.42
CA VAL A 136 -21.50 -6.14 -0.41
C VAL A 136 -21.82 -7.47 0.25
N ALA A 137 -22.58 -7.46 1.36
CA ALA A 137 -22.89 -8.68 2.11
C ALA A 137 -23.57 -9.73 1.20
N GLY A 138 -22.78 -10.67 0.71
CA GLY A 138 -23.20 -11.72 -0.20
C GLY A 138 -23.70 -12.94 0.55
N GLY A 139 -24.97 -12.93 0.97
CA GLY A 139 -25.69 -14.15 1.37
C GLY A 139 -25.52 -14.58 2.85
N ALA A 140 -26.63 -15.09 3.40
CA ALA A 140 -26.73 -15.54 4.78
C ALA A 140 -25.74 -16.69 5.07
N GLY A 141 -24.68 -16.40 5.82
CA GLY A 141 -23.75 -17.45 6.27
C GLY A 141 -22.41 -16.97 6.81
N ALA A 142 -21.97 -15.75 6.49
CA ALA A 142 -20.76 -15.19 7.08
C ALA A 142 -21.06 -14.69 8.50
N GLU A 143 -20.40 -15.27 9.51
CA GLU A 143 -20.23 -14.61 10.80
C GLU A 143 -19.70 -13.20 10.53
N ALA A 144 -20.25 -12.20 11.21
CA ALA A 144 -19.96 -10.79 11.02
C ALA A 144 -18.50 -10.45 11.40
N SER A 145 -17.54 -10.93 10.61
CA SER A 145 -16.20 -10.41 10.56
C SER A 145 -16.30 -9.09 9.81
N ALA A 146 -15.90 -8.00 10.48
CA ALA A 146 -16.11 -6.62 10.05
C ALA A 146 -15.99 -6.43 8.52
N GLN A 147 -16.99 -5.75 7.95
CA GLN A 147 -17.00 -5.33 6.55
C GLN A 147 -15.66 -4.69 6.19
N ALA A 148 -15.11 -5.01 5.02
CA ALA A 148 -13.96 -4.28 4.50
C ALA A 148 -14.35 -2.80 4.36
N PRO A 149 -13.70 -1.86 5.07
CA PRO A 149 -13.97 -0.45 4.81
C PRO A 149 -13.46 -0.11 3.41
N ALA A 150 -14.25 0.68 2.68
CA ALA A 150 -13.83 1.25 1.41
C ALA A 150 -12.64 2.19 1.62
N VAL A 151 -11.53 1.93 0.96
CA VAL A 151 -10.33 2.75 0.95
C VAL A 151 -10.35 3.65 -0.27
N ALA A 152 -10.20 4.96 -0.04
CA ALA A 152 -10.09 5.96 -1.10
C ALA A 152 -8.63 6.26 -1.43
N ARG A 153 -7.78 6.38 -0.39
CA ARG A 153 -6.39 6.80 -0.52
C ARG A 153 -5.49 6.09 0.48
N LEU A 154 -4.25 5.85 0.09
CA LEU A 154 -3.20 5.26 0.91
C LEU A 154 -2.04 6.24 1.07
N HIS A 155 -1.51 6.34 2.28
CA HIS A 155 -0.27 7.03 2.58
C HIS A 155 0.76 5.99 3.01
N VAL A 156 1.74 5.72 2.15
CA VAL A 156 2.88 4.87 2.48
C VAL A 156 4.02 5.75 2.97
N VAL A 157 4.37 5.59 4.23
CA VAL A 157 5.42 6.35 4.91
C VAL A 157 6.64 5.47 5.01
N VAL A 158 7.78 5.96 4.54
CA VAL A 158 9.05 5.24 4.53
C VAL A 158 10.04 6.02 5.37
N CYS A 159 10.49 5.41 6.46
CA CYS A 159 11.52 5.94 7.32
C CYS A 159 12.81 5.13 7.09
N PRO A 160 13.96 5.77 6.82
CA PRO A 160 15.24 5.06 6.85
C PRO A 160 15.41 4.42 8.23
N GLU A 161 15.74 3.12 8.27
CA GLU A 161 16.03 2.52 9.57
C GLU A 161 17.30 3.18 10.14
N PRO A 162 17.30 3.67 11.39
CA PRO A 162 18.50 4.27 11.96
C PRO A 162 19.64 3.27 11.93
N ASP A 163 20.78 3.67 11.37
CA ASP A 163 21.96 2.81 11.22
C ASP A 163 22.32 2.24 12.62
N PRO A 164 22.25 0.91 12.82
CA PRO A 164 22.58 0.31 14.11
C PRO A 164 24.05 0.52 14.50
N ALA A 165 24.90 0.96 13.57
CA ALA A 165 26.29 1.32 13.83
C ALA A 165 26.53 2.83 13.62
N PRO A 166 26.89 3.61 14.66
CA PRO A 166 27.30 5.00 14.48
C PRO A 166 28.65 5.04 13.73
N GLY A 167 28.62 5.12 12.39
CA GLY A 167 29.87 5.23 11.62
C GLY A 167 29.75 5.11 10.10
N ARG A 168 28.65 4.56 9.55
CA ARG A 168 28.49 4.43 8.10
C ARG A 168 27.56 5.52 7.57
N ARG A 169 28.12 6.70 7.30
CA ARG A 169 27.41 7.69 6.46
C ARG A 169 27.30 7.14 5.04
N GLY A 170 26.17 6.49 4.75
CA GLY A 170 25.75 6.21 3.38
C GLY A 170 25.64 7.52 2.60
N ALA A 171 26.04 7.49 1.33
CA ALA A 171 25.88 8.64 0.44
C ALA A 171 24.40 9.01 0.36
N ALA A 172 24.10 10.32 0.41
CA ALA A 172 22.74 10.82 0.24
C ALA A 172 22.18 10.32 -1.10
N VAL A 173 21.05 9.60 -1.03
CA VAL A 173 20.37 9.04 -2.20
C VAL A 173 19.85 10.18 -3.07
N ALA A 174 20.22 10.18 -4.35
CA ALA A 174 19.66 11.13 -5.31
C ALA A 174 18.15 10.86 -5.49
N PRO A 175 17.31 11.89 -5.57
CA PRO A 175 15.87 11.72 -5.70
C PRO A 175 15.54 10.96 -6.98
N GLY A 176 14.92 9.79 -6.82
CA GLY A 176 14.29 9.07 -7.92
C GLY A 176 13.18 9.93 -8.54
N THR A 177 12.94 9.74 -9.83
CA THR A 177 11.94 10.46 -10.62
C THR A 177 10.52 10.19 -10.11
N GLY A 178 10.10 10.98 -9.13
CA GLY A 178 8.79 10.99 -8.50
C GLY A 178 8.95 11.78 -7.20
N HIS A 179 8.52 13.04 -7.19
CA HIS A 179 8.75 13.96 -6.07
C HIS A 179 7.86 13.59 -4.87
N ALA A 180 8.17 12.49 -4.20
CA ALA A 180 7.67 12.23 -2.87
C ALA A 180 8.33 13.24 -1.92
N GLY A 181 7.52 14.06 -1.24
CA GLY A 181 8.01 15.01 -0.26
C GLY A 181 8.77 14.28 0.84
N GLN A 182 9.99 14.74 1.14
CA GLN A 182 10.69 14.38 2.37
C GLN A 182 10.31 15.38 3.45
N ASP A 183 9.94 14.89 4.62
CA ASP A 183 9.71 15.76 5.78
C ASP A 183 11.03 16.14 6.47
N ALA A 184 10.92 16.94 7.54
CA ALA A 184 12.09 17.41 8.30
C ALA A 184 12.88 16.27 8.95
N ASP A 185 12.24 15.13 9.18
CA ASP A 185 12.83 13.93 9.79
C ASP A 185 13.44 13.00 8.72
N GLY A 186 13.34 13.38 7.44
CA GLY A 186 13.84 12.60 6.31
C GLY A 186 12.93 11.44 5.92
N ASN A 187 11.73 11.36 6.50
CA ASN A 187 10.75 10.37 6.08
C ASN A 187 10.22 10.77 4.72
N ARG A 188 9.94 9.75 3.90
CA ARG A 188 9.38 9.94 2.58
C ARG A 188 7.95 9.44 2.57
N ARG A 189 7.03 10.27 2.11
CA ARG A 189 5.61 9.91 2.03
C ARG A 189 5.15 9.79 0.58
N LEU A 190 4.54 8.66 0.27
CA LEU A 190 3.93 8.38 -1.02
C LEU A 190 2.41 8.35 -0.84
N ILE A 191 1.71 9.12 -1.66
CA ILE A 191 0.25 9.20 -1.64
C ILE A 191 -0.28 8.46 -2.85
N ILE A 192 -1.18 7.50 -2.64
CA ILE A 192 -1.76 6.66 -3.68
C ILE A 192 -3.29 6.72 -3.61
N ASP A 193 -3.92 7.25 -4.66
CA ASP A 193 -5.36 7.25 -4.85
C ASP A 193 -5.81 5.94 -5.49
N LEU A 194 -6.87 5.33 -4.95
CA LEU A 194 -7.48 4.14 -5.54
C LEU A 194 -8.60 4.56 -6.49
N ALA A 195 -8.39 4.34 -7.78
CA ALA A 195 -9.30 4.75 -8.85
C ALA A 195 -9.95 3.54 -9.53
N GLY A 196 -11.20 3.71 -9.96
CA GLY A 196 -11.90 2.70 -10.76
C GLY A 196 -11.37 2.63 -12.18
N GLU A 197 -11.91 1.75 -13.00
CA GLU A 197 -11.48 1.58 -14.39
C GLU A 197 -11.61 2.87 -15.21
N LEU A 198 -12.79 3.50 -15.19
CA LEU A 198 -13.04 4.75 -15.91
C LEU A 198 -12.17 5.90 -15.39
N GLU A 199 -12.13 6.09 -14.07
CA GLU A 199 -11.35 7.15 -13.42
C GLU A 199 -9.85 7.01 -13.71
N PHE A 200 -9.33 5.78 -13.69
CA PHE A 200 -7.94 5.49 -14.02
C PHE A 200 -7.65 5.77 -15.49
N GLU A 201 -8.50 5.32 -16.41
CA GLU A 201 -8.32 5.56 -17.85
C GLU A 201 -8.37 7.05 -18.20
N GLU A 202 -9.31 7.80 -17.62
CA GLU A 202 -9.41 9.24 -17.82
C GLU A 202 -8.17 9.99 -17.30
N ALA A 203 -7.65 9.60 -16.14
CA ALA A 203 -6.49 10.27 -15.54
C ALA A 203 -5.16 9.85 -16.18
N CYS A 204 -5.05 8.61 -16.63
CA CYS A 204 -3.76 8.01 -17.02
C CYS A 204 -3.64 7.76 -18.53
N GLY A 205 -4.75 7.79 -19.28
CA GLY A 205 -4.78 7.46 -20.71
C GLY A 205 -4.54 5.97 -21.02
N GLU A 206 -4.62 5.10 -20.00
CA GLU A 206 -4.38 3.66 -20.09
C GLU A 206 -5.51 2.91 -19.38
N SER A 207 -6.04 1.84 -19.98
CA SER A 207 -7.02 0.97 -19.33
C SER A 207 -6.34 -0.02 -18.36
N ILE A 208 -7.07 -0.43 -17.32
CA ILE A 208 -6.57 -1.44 -16.38
C ILE A 208 -6.49 -2.79 -17.09
N PRO A 209 -5.33 -3.49 -17.11
CA PRO A 209 -5.23 -4.81 -17.73
C PRO A 209 -6.20 -5.81 -17.07
N PRO A 210 -6.74 -6.80 -17.81
CA PRO A 210 -7.57 -7.85 -17.22
C PRO A 210 -6.76 -8.73 -16.24
N PRO A 211 -7.41 -9.44 -15.31
CA PRO A 211 -6.70 -10.29 -14.36
C PRO A 211 -6.02 -11.44 -15.09
N SER A 212 -4.80 -11.78 -14.67
CA SER A 212 -4.10 -12.95 -15.19
C SER A 212 -4.79 -14.23 -14.71
N LYS A 213 -5.12 -15.11 -15.66
CA LYS A 213 -5.61 -16.47 -15.35
C LYS A 213 -4.53 -17.37 -14.74
N THR A 214 -3.26 -17.01 -14.94
CA THR A 214 -2.14 -17.65 -14.26
C THR A 214 -2.05 -17.01 -12.88
N ILE A 215 -2.20 -17.81 -11.81
CA ILE A 215 -1.92 -17.35 -10.45
C ILE A 215 -0.51 -16.75 -10.47
N TYR A 216 -0.42 -15.46 -10.20
CA TYR A 216 0.86 -14.80 -10.00
C TYR A 216 1.39 -15.37 -8.69
N GLY A 217 2.31 -16.35 -8.79
CA GLY A 217 2.83 -17.14 -7.66
C GLY A 217 3.70 -16.34 -6.68
N GLY A 218 3.56 -15.02 -6.68
CA GLY A 218 4.59 -14.10 -6.19
C GLY A 218 5.85 -14.18 -7.06
N TRP A 219 6.80 -13.31 -6.74
CA TRP A 219 8.12 -13.34 -7.33
C TRP A 219 8.76 -14.73 -7.21
N ARG A 220 8.98 -15.40 -8.35
CA ARG A 220 10.12 -16.31 -8.46
C ARG A 220 11.33 -15.41 -8.65
N LEU A 221 12.01 -15.09 -7.55
CA LEU A 221 13.36 -14.56 -7.65
C LEU A 221 14.21 -15.61 -8.37
N PRO A 222 15.05 -15.21 -9.34
CA PRO A 222 16.09 -16.09 -9.85
C PRO A 222 17.03 -16.55 -8.72
#